data_AF-A0A8A1MB84-F1
#
_entry.id   AF-A0A8A1MB84-F1
#
_cell.length_a   1.000
_cell.length_b   1.000
_cell.length_c   1.000
_cell.angle_alpha   90.00
_cell.angle_beta   90.00
_cell.angle_gamma   90.00
#
_symmetry.space_group_name_H-M   'P 1'
#
loop_
_entity.id
_entity.type
_entity.pdbx_description
1 polymer ?
#
loop_
_entity_poly.entity_id
_entity_poly.type
_entity_poly.pdbx_seq_one_letter_code
_entity_poly.pdbx_strand_id
1 'polypeptide(L)'
;MYDIVHCTHDYRVDGYQECLHCQYTHPSFSIYYPPTFYTVYNHLNFSQHIADPKKPDDGLFLYFFPNCTLNVYGGGMSSFRVCPTGDPNVTRMEFDYYHLESDEKFEAYFKFVRQVAMEDYELCERAQGNLQNGVYNEGILNPAKETGVAYYQSRVFDLVTEQHRLEKASEDPEKAVEGGNNHSAQVATVLCN
;
A
#
# COMPACT_ATOMS: atom_id res chain seq x y z
N MET A 1 -2.71 -14.35 12.65
CA MET A 1 -3.56 -15.13 11.70
C MET A 1 -3.06 -14.84 10.29
N TYR A 2 -3.16 -15.77 9.34
CA TYR A 2 -2.84 -15.45 7.95
C TYR A 2 -3.94 -15.89 6.99
N ASP A 3 -4.09 -15.14 5.90
CA ASP A 3 -4.95 -15.46 4.76
C ASP A 3 -4.09 -15.57 3.50
N ILE A 4 -4.54 -16.37 2.54
CA ILE A 4 -3.96 -16.44 1.19
C ILE A 4 -4.89 -15.69 0.25
N VAL A 5 -4.33 -14.78 -0.53
CA VAL A 5 -5.07 -13.96 -1.50
C VAL A 5 -4.45 -14.16 -2.88
N HIS A 6 -5.28 -14.47 -3.87
CA HIS A 6 -4.87 -14.71 -5.25
C HIS A 6 -4.72 -13.40 -6.04
N CYS A 7 -3.76 -12.58 -5.62
CA CYS A 7 -3.30 -11.41 -6.35
C CYS A 7 -1.82 -11.11 -6.07
N THR A 8 -1.21 -10.26 -6.90
CA THR A 8 0.17 -9.83 -6.68
C THR A 8 0.33 -8.99 -5.41
N HIS A 9 1.55 -8.97 -4.88
CA HIS A 9 1.93 -8.13 -3.74
C HIS A 9 1.67 -6.65 -4.04
N ASP A 10 2.15 -6.17 -5.19
CA ASP A 10 2.04 -4.77 -5.59
C ASP A 10 0.58 -4.32 -5.67
N TYR A 11 -0.31 -5.17 -6.20
CA TYR A 11 -1.73 -4.82 -6.31
C TYR A 11 -2.43 -4.71 -4.94
N ARG A 12 -2.05 -5.55 -3.96
CA ARG A 12 -2.52 -5.40 -2.57
C ARG A 12 -2.05 -4.09 -1.95
N VAL A 13 -0.80 -3.70 -2.22
CA VAL A 13 -0.25 -2.46 -1.68
C VAL A 13 -0.90 -1.26 -2.36
N ASP A 14 -1.11 -1.30 -3.67
CA ASP A 14 -1.81 -0.26 -4.44
C ASP A 14 -3.19 0.01 -3.86
N GLY A 15 -3.99 -1.02 -3.60
CA GLY A 15 -5.33 -0.85 -3.00
C GLY A 15 -5.30 -0.18 -1.62
N TYR A 16 -4.26 -0.40 -0.81
CA TYR A 16 -4.09 0.29 0.47
C TYR A 16 -3.60 1.75 0.32
N GLN A 17 -2.94 2.07 -0.80
CA GLN A 17 -2.38 3.40 -1.06
C GLN A 17 -3.40 4.42 -1.59
N GLU A 18 -4.68 4.07 -1.60
CA GLU A 18 -5.79 4.95 -1.97
C GLU A 18 -7.05 4.63 -1.17
N CYS A 19 -8.06 5.48 -1.30
CA CYS A 19 -9.40 5.25 -0.74
C CYS A 19 -10.50 5.72 -1.69
N LEU A 20 -10.19 5.75 -2.99
CA LEU A 20 -11.12 6.01 -4.08
C LEU A 20 -12.20 4.91 -4.15
N HIS A 21 -11.80 3.65 -3.92
CA HIS A 21 -12.73 2.52 -3.90
C HIS A 21 -13.61 2.48 -2.64
N CYS A 22 -13.17 3.07 -1.53
CA CYS A 22 -13.80 2.93 -0.21
C CYS A 22 -15.31 3.24 -0.21
N GLN A 23 -15.72 4.29 -0.91
CA GLN A 23 -17.13 4.71 -1.00
C GLN A 23 -18.05 3.66 -1.64
N TYR A 24 -17.49 2.76 -2.46
CA TYR A 24 -18.24 1.75 -3.21
C TYR A 24 -18.07 0.36 -2.60
N THR A 25 -16.88 0.04 -2.11
CA THR A 25 -16.51 -1.30 -1.63
C THR A 25 -16.71 -1.48 -0.13
N HIS A 26 -16.62 -0.41 0.68
CA HIS A 26 -16.73 -0.48 2.13
C HIS A 26 -17.86 0.39 2.69
N PRO A 27 -19.14 -0.02 2.54
CA PRO A 27 -20.27 0.75 3.04
C PRO A 27 -20.22 0.97 4.56
N SER A 28 -19.81 -0.06 5.33
CA SER A 28 -19.73 0.01 6.79
C SER A 28 -18.58 0.91 7.26
N PHE A 29 -17.42 0.84 6.60
CA PHE A 29 -16.26 1.69 6.88
C PHE A 29 -16.52 3.16 6.56
N SER A 30 -17.13 3.43 5.39
CA SER A 30 -17.37 4.79 4.90
C SER A 30 -18.33 5.61 5.75
N ILE A 31 -19.15 4.95 6.60
CA ILE A 31 -19.98 5.63 7.60
C ILE A 31 -19.11 6.35 8.64
N TYR A 32 -18.01 5.72 9.07
CA TYR A 32 -17.11 6.25 10.08
C TYR A 32 -15.98 7.08 9.47
N TYR A 33 -15.45 6.64 8.32
CA TYR A 33 -14.29 7.23 7.64
C TYR A 33 -14.65 7.61 6.20
N PRO A 34 -15.42 8.70 6.00
CA PRO A 34 -15.86 9.08 4.67
C PRO A 34 -14.67 9.54 3.81
N PRO A 35 -14.50 9.05 2.57
CA PRO A 35 -13.33 9.35 1.72
C PRO A 35 -13.31 10.80 1.19
N THR A 36 -14.28 11.62 1.58
CA THR A 36 -14.41 13.03 1.19
C THR A 36 -13.19 13.85 1.64
N PHE A 37 -12.73 13.61 2.87
CA PHE A 37 -11.62 14.35 3.49
C PHE A 37 -10.29 13.57 3.49
N TYR A 38 -10.30 12.37 2.90
CA TYR A 38 -9.15 11.48 2.88
C TYR A 38 -7.97 12.12 2.16
N THR A 39 -6.83 12.16 2.85
CA THR A 39 -5.60 12.77 2.37
C THR A 39 -4.43 11.82 2.61
N VAL A 40 -3.54 11.72 1.62
CA VAL A 40 -2.32 10.91 1.67
C VAL A 40 -1.09 11.82 1.66
N TYR A 41 -0.24 11.68 2.68
CA TYR A 41 1.06 12.33 2.78
C TYR A 41 2.15 11.27 2.55
N ASN A 42 2.88 11.41 1.46
CA ASN A 42 3.93 10.46 1.09
C ASN A 42 5.29 10.91 1.65
N HIS A 43 5.99 9.98 2.30
CA HIS A 43 7.35 10.15 2.77
C HIS A 43 8.23 9.03 2.19
N LEU A 44 9.55 9.17 2.35
CA LEU A 44 10.52 8.26 1.72
C LEU A 44 10.30 6.77 2.04
N ASN A 45 10.02 6.46 3.31
CA ASN A 45 9.90 5.09 3.80
C ASN A 45 8.50 4.75 4.32
N PHE A 46 7.56 5.69 4.29
CA PHE A 46 6.20 5.46 4.76
C PHE A 46 5.21 6.44 4.10
N SER A 47 3.95 6.03 4.03
CA SER A 47 2.84 6.90 3.64
C SER A 47 1.87 7.04 4.81
N GLN A 48 1.40 8.27 5.04
CA GLN A 48 0.43 8.59 6.08
C GLN A 48 -0.90 8.94 5.43
N HIS A 49 -1.92 8.18 5.77
CA HIS A 49 -3.29 8.38 5.33
C HIS A 49 -4.13 8.87 6.50
N ILE A 50 -4.88 9.95 6.29
CA ILE A 50 -5.73 10.56 7.31
C ILE A 50 -7.15 10.66 6.77
N ALA A 51 -8.11 10.00 7.44
CA ALA A 51 -9.52 10.04 7.07
C ALA A 51 -10.16 11.42 7.27
N ASP A 52 -9.96 12.02 8.45
CA ASP A 52 -10.41 13.37 8.78
C ASP A 52 -9.27 14.16 9.46
N PRO A 53 -8.70 15.20 8.82
CA PRO A 53 -7.65 16.03 9.42
C PRO A 53 -8.02 16.68 10.75
N LYS A 54 -9.32 16.77 11.09
CA LYS A 54 -9.81 17.30 12.37
C LYS A 54 -9.80 16.27 13.49
N LYS A 55 -9.61 14.99 13.16
CA LYS A 55 -9.57 13.85 14.10
C LYS A 55 -8.32 13.00 13.82
N PRO A 56 -7.11 13.54 14.06
CA PRO A 56 -5.86 12.85 13.71
C PRO A 56 -5.61 11.56 14.52
N ASP A 57 -6.36 11.34 15.60
CA ASP A 57 -6.31 10.18 16.47
C ASP A 57 -7.34 9.08 16.13
N ASP A 58 -8.20 9.31 15.13
CA ASP A 58 -9.25 8.38 14.70
C ASP A 58 -9.32 8.32 13.16
N GLY A 59 -8.86 7.21 12.58
CA GLY A 59 -8.73 7.05 11.13
C GLY A 59 -7.36 7.49 10.60
N LEU A 60 -6.30 7.07 11.29
CA LEU A 60 -4.91 7.21 10.86
C LEU A 60 -4.41 5.85 10.35
N PHE A 61 -4.01 5.81 9.08
CA PHE A 61 -3.51 4.59 8.43
C PHE A 61 -2.09 4.83 7.90
N LEU A 62 -1.15 4.01 8.34
CA LEU A 62 0.26 4.13 8.00
C LEU A 62 0.69 2.93 7.18
N TYR A 63 1.30 3.19 6.03
CA TYR A 63 2.04 2.18 5.30
C TYR A 63 3.54 2.38 5.53
N PHE A 64 4.24 1.34 5.92
CA PHE A 64 5.70 1.30 6.00
C PHE A 64 6.24 0.45 4.85
N PHE A 65 7.03 1.07 3.99
CA PHE A 65 7.66 0.39 2.87
C PHE A 65 8.62 -0.70 3.41
N PRO A 66 8.61 -1.93 2.86
CA PRO A 66 7.94 -2.33 1.62
C PRO A 66 6.57 -3.01 1.78
N ASN A 67 6.14 -3.40 2.98
CA ASN A 67 5.02 -4.33 3.07
C ASN A 67 4.23 -4.31 4.38
N CYS A 68 4.48 -3.36 5.28
CA CYS A 68 3.88 -3.34 6.62
C CYS A 68 2.90 -2.19 6.74
N THR A 69 1.87 -2.35 7.57
CA THR A 69 0.88 -1.31 7.84
C THR A 69 0.58 -1.16 9.31
N LEU A 70 0.06 0.00 9.70
CA LEU A 70 -0.51 0.24 11.02
C LEU A 70 -1.75 1.11 10.88
N ASN A 71 -2.90 0.58 11.26
CA ASN A 71 -4.19 1.24 11.19
C ASN A 71 -4.66 1.56 12.60
N VAL A 72 -4.99 2.82 12.86
CA VAL A 72 -5.47 3.32 14.15
C VAL A 72 -6.91 3.80 13.99
N TYR A 73 -7.78 3.20 14.78
CA TYR A 73 -9.21 3.48 14.88
C TYR A 73 -9.52 3.98 16.29
N GLY A 74 -10.68 4.61 16.50
CA GLY A 74 -11.16 5.07 17.81
C GLY A 74 -11.39 3.97 18.85
N GLY A 75 -10.30 3.39 19.38
CA GLY A 75 -10.27 2.34 20.42
C GLY A 75 -9.49 1.08 20.03
N GLY A 76 -9.25 0.87 18.73
CA GLY A 76 -8.62 -0.33 18.17
C GLY A 76 -7.47 -0.01 17.23
N MET A 77 -6.56 -0.96 17.07
CA MET A 77 -5.42 -0.87 16.16
C MET A 77 -5.21 -2.21 15.45
N SER A 78 -4.85 -2.18 14.18
CA SER A 78 -4.48 -3.39 13.44
C SER A 78 -3.17 -3.15 12.70
N SER A 79 -2.31 -4.15 12.69
CA SER A 79 -1.11 -4.18 11.85
C SER A 79 -1.25 -5.34 10.89
N PHE A 80 -0.95 -5.12 9.61
CA PHE A 80 -0.86 -6.22 8.68
C PHE A 80 0.33 -6.12 7.73
N ARG A 81 0.80 -7.29 7.30
CA ARG A 81 1.87 -7.43 6.32
C ARG A 81 1.37 -8.10 5.05
N VAL A 82 1.79 -7.55 3.91
CA VAL A 82 1.54 -8.07 2.57
C VAL A 82 2.76 -8.88 2.13
N CYS A 83 2.78 -10.18 2.41
CA CYS A 83 3.96 -11.01 2.18
C CYS A 83 3.91 -11.68 0.78
N PRO A 84 4.84 -11.37 -0.15
CA PRO A 84 4.91 -12.11 -1.41
C PRO A 84 5.22 -13.59 -1.17
N THR A 85 4.81 -14.44 -2.11
CA THR A 85 5.10 -15.88 -2.08
C THR A 85 6.00 -16.29 -3.24
N GLY A 86 6.29 -17.60 -3.37
CA GLY A 86 7.01 -18.11 -4.54
C GLY A 86 6.21 -18.02 -5.85
N ASP A 87 4.87 -17.93 -5.77
CA ASP A 87 4.02 -17.60 -6.91
C ASP A 87 3.77 -16.08 -6.91
N PRO A 88 4.16 -15.34 -7.96
CA PRO A 88 3.99 -13.88 -8.01
C PRO A 88 2.53 -13.44 -8.01
N ASN A 89 1.57 -14.32 -8.33
CA ASN A 89 0.14 -14.03 -8.31
C ASN A 89 -0.54 -14.41 -6.98
N VAL A 90 0.23 -14.80 -5.97
CA VAL A 90 -0.28 -15.19 -4.66
C VAL A 90 0.45 -14.44 -3.57
N THR A 91 -0.34 -13.85 -2.67
CA THR A 91 0.15 -13.07 -1.54
C THR A 91 -0.38 -13.66 -0.25
N ARG A 92 0.48 -13.74 0.77
CA ARG A 92 0.07 -14.11 2.13
C ARG A 92 -0.14 -12.84 2.94
N MET A 93 -1.34 -12.66 3.46
CA MET A 93 -1.67 -11.54 4.33
C MET A 93 -1.55 -11.98 5.78
N GLU A 94 -0.74 -11.29 6.59
CA GLU A 94 -0.56 -11.59 8.02
C GLU A 94 -1.11 -10.43 8.85
N PHE A 95 -2.05 -10.72 9.76
CA PHE A 95 -2.72 -9.69 10.56
C PHE A 95 -2.53 -9.90 12.07
N ASP A 96 -2.34 -8.77 12.74
CA ASP A 96 -2.36 -8.59 14.19
C ASP A 96 -3.43 -7.56 14.58
N TYR A 97 -4.21 -7.87 15.62
CA TYR A 97 -5.32 -7.04 16.09
C TYR A 97 -5.12 -6.68 17.56
N TYR A 98 -5.32 -5.41 17.88
CA TYR A 98 -5.16 -4.85 19.21
C TYR A 98 -6.36 -3.97 19.53
N HIS A 99 -6.81 -4.00 20.78
CA HIS A 99 -7.88 -3.14 21.27
C HIS A 99 -7.64 -2.85 22.76
N LEU A 100 -7.99 -1.65 23.22
CA LEU A 100 -7.79 -1.27 24.62
C LEU A 100 -8.72 -2.04 25.58
N GLU A 101 -9.91 -2.36 25.09
CA GLU A 101 -10.95 -3.10 25.82
C GLU A 101 -11.04 -4.55 25.34
N SER A 102 -11.40 -5.46 26.24
CA SER A 102 -11.56 -6.90 25.97
C SER A 102 -12.99 -7.28 25.56
N ASP A 103 -13.19 -8.58 25.28
CA ASP A 103 -14.49 -9.23 25.13
C ASP A 103 -15.34 -8.64 23.99
N GLU A 104 -16.56 -8.19 24.28
CA GLU A 104 -17.54 -7.78 23.27
C GLU A 104 -17.05 -6.63 22.38
N LYS A 105 -16.30 -5.68 22.96
CA LYS A 105 -15.76 -4.54 22.19
C LYS A 105 -14.64 -4.96 21.26
N PHE A 106 -13.73 -5.83 21.73
CA PHE A 106 -12.72 -6.42 20.86
C PHE A 106 -13.37 -7.22 19.73
N GLU A 107 -14.38 -8.04 20.02
CA GLU A 107 -15.08 -8.85 19.02
C GLU A 107 -15.81 -8.00 17.98
N ALA A 108 -16.47 -6.92 18.40
CA ALA A 108 -17.13 -5.98 17.49
C ALA A 108 -16.11 -5.28 16.58
N TYR A 109 -15.01 -4.79 17.15
CA TYR A 109 -13.90 -4.20 16.42
C TYR A 109 -13.28 -5.20 15.43
N PHE A 110 -12.93 -6.40 15.88
CA PHE A 110 -12.33 -7.46 15.09
C PHE A 110 -13.22 -7.83 13.89
N LYS A 111 -14.53 -8.02 14.11
CA LYS A 111 -15.48 -8.31 13.02
C LYS A 111 -15.53 -7.18 11.99
N PHE A 112 -15.54 -5.93 12.45
CA PHE A 112 -15.54 -4.77 11.57
C PHE A 112 -14.28 -4.73 10.68
N VAL A 113 -13.08 -4.79 11.26
CA VAL A 113 -11.83 -4.73 10.46
C VAL A 113 -11.63 -5.97 9.60
N ARG A 114 -12.11 -7.14 10.03
CA ARG A 114 -12.09 -8.35 9.20
C ARG A 114 -13.03 -8.24 8.02
N GLN A 115 -14.21 -7.65 8.19
CA GLN A 115 -15.12 -7.43 7.07
C GLN A 115 -14.46 -6.58 5.98
N VAL A 116 -13.84 -5.46 6.35
CA VAL A 116 -13.11 -4.58 5.41
C VAL A 116 -12.01 -5.37 4.68
N ALA A 117 -11.21 -6.15 5.40
CA ALA A 117 -10.16 -6.97 4.79
C ALA A 117 -10.71 -7.99 3.78
N MET A 118 -11.85 -8.63 4.07
CA MET A 118 -12.48 -9.59 3.15
C MET A 118 -13.05 -8.90 1.90
N GLU A 119 -13.64 -7.71 2.05
CA GLU A 119 -14.12 -6.89 0.93
C GLU A 119 -12.96 -6.51 -0.01
N ASP A 120 -11.80 -6.14 0.56
CA ASP A 120 -10.58 -5.88 -0.21
C ASP A 120 -10.03 -7.12 -0.92
N TYR A 121 -10.11 -8.30 -0.29
CA TYR A 121 -9.66 -9.55 -0.92
C TYR A 121 -10.47 -9.82 -2.19
N GLU A 122 -11.79 -9.72 -2.11
CA GLU A 122 -12.68 -9.93 -3.25
C GLU A 122 -12.39 -8.96 -4.40
N LEU A 123 -12.13 -7.68 -4.07
CA LEU A 123 -11.77 -6.67 -5.05
C LEU A 123 -10.44 -7.02 -5.75
N CYS A 124 -9.43 -7.40 -4.97
CA CYS A 124 -8.10 -7.72 -5.48
C CYS A 124 -8.07 -8.96 -6.37
N GLU A 125 -8.71 -10.04 -5.95
CA GLU A 125 -8.73 -11.29 -6.71
C GLU A 125 -9.48 -11.14 -8.04
N ARG A 126 -10.60 -10.39 -8.04
CA ARG A 126 -11.34 -10.10 -9.27
C ARG A 126 -10.54 -9.24 -10.23
N ALA A 127 -9.88 -8.20 -9.74
CA ALA A 127 -9.03 -7.35 -10.56
C ALA A 127 -7.84 -8.13 -11.15
N GLN A 128 -7.17 -8.96 -10.34
CA GLN A 128 -6.11 -9.85 -10.80
C GLN A 128 -6.58 -10.79 -11.92
N GLY A 129 -7.74 -11.44 -11.73
CA GLY A 129 -8.32 -12.32 -12.74
C GLY A 129 -8.61 -11.58 -14.06
N ASN A 130 -9.12 -10.35 -13.97
CA ASN A 130 -9.37 -9.51 -15.15
C ASN A 130 -8.08 -9.09 -15.87
N LEU A 131 -7.02 -8.78 -15.14
CA LEU A 131 -5.70 -8.49 -15.71
C LEU A 131 -5.14 -9.70 -16.48
N GLN A 132 -5.25 -10.90 -15.89
CA GLN A 132 -4.78 -12.14 -16.49
C GLN A 132 -5.56 -12.56 -17.74
N ASN A 133 -6.79 -12.06 -17.93
CA ASN A 133 -7.56 -12.27 -19.16
C ASN A 133 -6.95 -11.55 -20.38
N GLY A 134 -6.01 -10.62 -20.19
CA GLY A 134 -5.22 -10.00 -21.27
C GLY A 134 -5.97 -8.99 -22.14
N VAL A 135 -7.20 -8.61 -21.77
CA VAL A 135 -7.98 -7.58 -22.49
C VAL A 135 -7.57 -6.16 -22.07
N TYR A 136 -7.06 -6.02 -20.84
CA TYR A 136 -6.65 -4.77 -20.23
C TYR A 136 -5.15 -4.79 -19.95
N ASN A 137 -4.45 -3.71 -20.31
CA ASN A 137 -2.99 -3.63 -20.18
C ASN A 137 -2.53 -2.64 -19.10
N GLU A 138 -3.14 -1.45 -19.04
CA GLU A 138 -2.76 -0.40 -18.11
C GLU A 138 -3.93 0.51 -17.76
N GLY A 139 -3.84 1.17 -16.60
CA GLY A 139 -4.82 2.12 -16.11
C GLY A 139 -4.24 3.52 -15.94
N ILE A 140 -5.11 4.51 -15.96
CA ILE A 140 -4.76 5.89 -15.63
C ILE A 140 -5.16 6.15 -14.18
N LEU A 141 -4.17 6.46 -13.35
CA LEU A 141 -4.40 6.84 -11.96
C LEU A 141 -5.05 8.22 -11.88
N ASN A 142 -5.97 8.38 -10.94
CA ASN A 142 -6.56 9.64 -10.56
C ASN A 142 -5.48 10.53 -9.90
N PRO A 143 -5.12 11.67 -10.52
CA PRO A 143 -3.99 12.49 -10.07
C PRO A 143 -4.22 13.15 -8.70
N ALA A 144 -5.45 13.18 -8.19
CA ALA A 144 -5.79 13.78 -6.91
C ALA A 144 -6.06 12.75 -5.80
N LYS A 145 -6.56 11.55 -6.17
CA LYS A 145 -7.03 10.55 -5.19
C LYS A 145 -6.13 9.32 -5.08
N GLU A 146 -5.23 9.10 -6.04
CA GLU A 146 -4.34 7.93 -6.09
C GLU A 146 -2.86 8.34 -6.04
N THR A 147 -2.56 9.44 -5.34
CA THR A 147 -1.19 9.96 -5.19
C THR A 147 -0.28 9.01 -4.39
N GLY A 148 -0.84 8.24 -3.45
CA GLY A 148 -0.10 7.20 -2.72
C GLY A 148 0.34 6.06 -3.65
N VAL A 149 -0.57 5.61 -4.52
CA VAL A 149 -0.32 4.55 -5.52
C VAL A 149 0.82 4.97 -6.45
N ALA A 150 0.71 6.17 -7.03
CA ALA A 150 1.73 6.70 -7.92
C ALA A 150 3.11 6.80 -7.24
N TYR A 151 3.15 7.21 -5.97
CA TYR A 151 4.40 7.32 -5.21
C TYR A 151 5.02 5.95 -4.93
N TYR A 152 4.22 4.99 -4.47
CA TYR A 152 4.66 3.62 -4.23
C TYR A 152 5.21 2.96 -5.50
N GLN A 153 4.45 3.01 -6.59
CA GLN A 153 4.88 2.42 -7.88
C GLN A 153 6.17 3.06 -8.39
N SER A 154 6.31 4.39 -8.30
CA SER A 154 7.56 5.08 -8.66
C SER A 154 8.74 4.61 -7.81
N ARG A 155 8.54 4.45 -6.50
CA ARG A 155 9.58 3.98 -5.58
C ARG A 155 10.01 2.54 -5.86
N VAL A 156 9.07 1.65 -6.14
CA VAL A 156 9.35 0.27 -6.55
C VAL A 156 10.12 0.26 -7.87
N PHE A 157 9.68 1.03 -8.86
CA PHE A 157 10.35 1.14 -10.15
C PHE A 157 11.81 1.60 -10.02
N ASP A 158 12.06 2.65 -9.24
CA ASP A 158 13.42 3.16 -9.01
C ASP A 158 14.33 2.09 -8.38
N LEU A 159 13.83 1.40 -7.34
CA LEU A 159 14.60 0.38 -6.63
C LEU A 159 14.88 -0.85 -7.50
N VAL A 160 13.89 -1.33 -8.25
CA VAL A 160 14.04 -2.47 -9.16
C VAL A 160 15.00 -2.11 -10.30
N THR A 161 14.87 -0.91 -10.86
CA THR A 161 15.75 -0.45 -11.94
C THR A 161 17.19 -0.32 -11.46
N GLU A 162 17.39 0.22 -10.25
CA GLU A 162 18.73 0.33 -9.67
C GLU A 162 19.34 -1.04 -9.39
N GLN A 163 18.58 -1.96 -8.79
CA GLN A 163 19.02 -3.33 -8.57
C GLN A 163 19.38 -4.03 -9.89
N HIS A 164 18.58 -3.85 -10.93
CA HIS A 164 18.86 -4.39 -12.27
C HIS A 164 20.18 -3.87 -12.85
N ARG A 165 20.48 -2.57 -12.67
CA ARG A 165 21.76 -1.99 -13.11
C ARG A 165 22.95 -2.60 -12.37
N LEU A 166 22.83 -2.80 -11.05
CA LEU A 166 23.87 -3.42 -10.23
C LEU A 166 24.14 -4.86 -10.67
N GLU A 167 23.09 -5.63 -10.92
CA GLU A 167 23.21 -7.00 -11.44
C GLU A 167 23.91 -7.01 -12.81
N LYS A 168 23.51 -6.13 -13.74
CA LYS A 168 24.15 -6.03 -15.06
C LYS A 168 25.63 -5.64 -14.98
N ALA A 169 25.98 -4.71 -14.10
CA ALA A 169 27.37 -4.32 -13.89
C ALA A 169 28.22 -5.46 -13.27
N SER A 170 27.60 -6.33 -12.47
CA SER A 170 28.27 -7.50 -11.89
C SER A 170 28.48 -8.64 -12.90
N GLU A 171 27.60 -8.77 -13.90
CA GLU A 171 27.69 -9.75 -14.98
C GLU A 171 28.72 -9.38 -16.06
N ASP A 172 28.99 -8.08 -16.28
CA ASP A 172 29.84 -7.60 -17.38
C ASP A 172 30.68 -6.37 -16.94
N PRO A 173 31.77 -6.56 -16.16
CA PRO A 173 32.51 -5.48 -15.49
C PRO A 173 33.11 -4.42 -16.44
N GLU A 174 33.35 -4.78 -17.70
CA GLU A 174 33.98 -3.89 -18.70
C GLU A 174 33.02 -2.80 -19.24
N LYS A 175 31.68 -2.97 -19.12
CA LYS A 175 30.68 -1.97 -19.59
C LYS A 175 30.24 -0.96 -18.52
N ALA A 176 30.54 -1.20 -17.25
CA ALA A 176 30.13 -0.32 -16.14
C ALA A 176 30.84 1.05 -16.17
N VAL A 177 32.00 1.14 -16.84
CA VAL A 177 32.84 2.34 -16.87
C VAL A 177 32.31 3.44 -17.81
N GLU A 178 31.52 3.08 -18.84
CA GLU A 178 31.05 4.06 -19.84
C GLU A 178 29.74 4.77 -19.47
N GLY A 179 28.94 4.22 -18.55
CA GLY A 179 27.61 4.78 -18.19
C GLY A 179 27.60 5.77 -17.02
N GLY A 180 28.71 5.90 -16.28
CA GLY A 180 28.73 6.57 -14.97
C GLY A 180 28.87 8.09 -14.96
N ASN A 181 29.02 8.75 -16.11
CA ASN A 181 29.59 10.11 -16.14
C ASN A 181 28.64 11.28 -16.41
N ASN A 182 27.30 11.14 -16.30
CA ASN A 182 26.40 12.24 -16.67
C ASN A 182 25.28 12.65 -15.70
N HIS A 183 25.12 12.07 -14.50
CA HIS A 183 24.04 12.50 -13.58
C HIS A 183 24.43 12.65 -12.10
N SER A 184 25.61 13.19 -11.83
CA SER A 184 26.04 13.61 -10.48
C SER A 184 26.21 15.13 -10.38
N ALA A 185 25.18 15.89 -10.74
CA ALA A 185 25.11 17.32 -10.40
C ALA A 185 23.67 17.85 -10.49
N GLN A 186 22.85 17.59 -9.47
CA GLN A 186 21.86 18.52 -8.88
C GLN A 186 20.87 17.77 -7.97
N VAL A 187 21.31 17.41 -6.76
CA VAL A 187 20.42 17.38 -5.60
C VAL A 187 21.13 18.16 -4.50
N ALA A 188 21.10 19.48 -4.65
CA ALA A 188 21.47 20.40 -3.60
C ALA A 188 20.25 20.57 -2.68
N THR A 189 20.38 20.02 -1.47
CA THR A 189 19.89 20.59 -0.22
C THR A 189 18.43 21.08 -0.19
N VAL A 190 17.54 20.21 0.30
CA VAL A 190 16.37 20.68 1.07
C VAL A 190 16.62 20.28 2.52
N LEU A 191 17.12 21.26 3.28
CA LEU A 191 17.25 21.22 4.73
C LEU A 191 15.86 21.10 5.35
N CYS A 192 15.74 20.21 6.33
CA CYS A 192 14.68 20.23 7.33
C CYS A 192 14.55 21.63 7.92
N ASN A 193 13.34 22.18 7.87
CA ASN A 193 12.73 23.05 8.88
C ASN A 193 11.22 22.84 8.85
#